data_AF-A0A2M7SPK4-F1
#
_entry.id   AF-A0A2M7SPK4-F1
#
_cell.length_a   1.000
_cell.length_b   1.000
_cell.length_c   1.000
_cell.angle_alpha   90.00
_cell.angle_beta   90.00
_cell.angle_gamma   90.00
#
_symmetry.space_group_name_H-M   'P 1'
#
loop_
_entity.id
_entity.type
_entity.pdbx_description
1 polymer ?
#
loop_
_entity_poly.entity_id
_entity_poly.type
_entity_poly.pdbx_seq_one_letter_code
_entity_poly.pdbx_strand_id
1 'polypeptide(L)'
;MERVRERLDEALKALATLDKLVGLPKPTDIERDAAIQRFEYTFEMTWKAAQAYITDQGLLEASSPKNVIRASFKAGLFDEETVEKFMRLVNDRNSTVHTYKEE
;
A
#
# COMPACT_ATOMS: atom_id res chain seq x y z
N MET A 1 1.08 -19.61 5.04
CA MET A 1 -0.14 -19.41 4.21
C MET A 1 -1.36 -18.77 4.90
N GLU A 2 -1.89 -19.24 6.04
CA GLU A 2 -3.12 -18.67 6.66
C GLU A 2 -3.00 -17.17 6.97
N ARG A 3 -1.89 -16.77 7.63
CA ARG A 3 -1.55 -15.36 7.90
C ARG A 3 -1.46 -14.48 6.65
N VAL A 4 -1.02 -15.04 5.51
CA VAL A 4 -0.95 -14.29 4.24
C VAL A 4 -2.36 -13.97 3.75
N ARG A 5 -3.27 -14.95 3.84
CA ARG A 5 -4.67 -14.78 3.44
C ARG A 5 -5.36 -13.73 4.31
N GLU A 6 -5.19 -13.78 5.62
CA GLU A 6 -5.75 -12.77 6.53
C GLU A 6 -5.28 -11.35 6.19
N ARG A 7 -3.98 -11.17 5.94
CA ARG A 7 -3.41 -9.86 5.58
C ARG A 7 -3.90 -9.38 4.22
N LEU A 8 -4.07 -10.29 3.27
CA LEU A 8 -4.64 -9.96 1.97
C LEU A 8 -6.11 -9.53 2.10
N ASP A 9 -6.89 -10.24 2.91
CA ASP A 9 -8.30 -9.88 3.16
C ASP A 9 -8.42 -8.52 3.85
N GLU A 10 -7.54 -8.20 4.80
CA GLU A 10 -7.44 -6.86 5.41
C GLU A 10 -7.14 -5.79 4.36
N ALA A 11 -6.14 -6.01 3.51
CA ALA A 11 -5.76 -5.07 2.45
C ALA A 11 -6.89 -4.86 1.42
N LEU A 12 -7.61 -5.92 1.05
CA LEU A 12 -8.75 -5.83 0.14
C LEU A 12 -9.93 -5.07 0.75
N LYS A 13 -10.21 -5.28 2.04
CA LYS A 13 -11.24 -4.49 2.76
C LYS A 13 -10.88 -3.01 2.81
N ALA A 14 -9.62 -2.68 3.05
CA ALA A 14 -9.12 -1.31 3.02
C ALA A 14 -9.18 -0.67 1.63
N LEU A 15 -8.84 -1.41 0.57
CA LEU A 15 -9.00 -0.93 -0.79
C LEU A 15 -10.47 -0.63 -1.12
N ALA A 16 -11.39 -1.52 -0.72
CA ALA A 16 -12.81 -1.31 -0.95
C ALA A 16 -13.37 -0.08 -0.21
N THR A 17 -12.77 0.36 0.89
CA THR A 17 -13.16 1.62 1.55
C THR A 17 -12.56 2.83 0.85
N LEU A 18 -11.34 2.74 0.31
CA LEU A 18 -10.73 3.80 -0.51
C LEU A 18 -11.52 4.04 -1.81
N ASP A 19 -11.90 2.98 -2.51
CA ASP A 19 -12.64 3.05 -3.79
C ASP A 19 -13.96 3.83 -3.69
N LYS A 20 -14.60 3.81 -2.52
CA LYS A 20 -15.83 4.58 -2.24
C LYS A 20 -15.62 6.10 -2.34
N LEU A 21 -14.40 6.59 -2.20
CA LEU A 21 -14.08 8.02 -2.20
C LEU A 21 -13.37 8.48 -3.48
N VAL A 22 -12.48 7.65 -4.03
CA VAL A 22 -11.67 8.01 -5.22
C VAL A 22 -12.54 8.23 -6.47
N GLY A 23 -13.73 7.62 -6.53
CA GLY A 23 -14.68 7.78 -7.63
C GLY A 23 -15.63 8.98 -7.52
N LEU A 24 -15.55 9.80 -6.47
CA LEU A 24 -16.46 10.92 -6.29
C LEU A 24 -16.13 12.05 -7.29
N PRO A 25 -17.10 12.57 -8.06
CA PRO A 25 -16.83 13.58 -9.10
C PRO A 25 -16.47 14.96 -8.52
N LYS A 26 -16.95 15.27 -7.30
CA LYS A 26 -16.69 16.51 -6.58
C LYS A 26 -16.65 16.24 -5.07
N PRO A 27 -15.54 15.68 -4.55
CA PRO A 27 -15.43 15.41 -3.13
C PRO A 27 -15.37 16.72 -2.34
N THR A 28 -16.04 16.75 -1.21
CA THR A 28 -15.85 17.77 -0.16
C THR A 28 -14.45 17.68 0.45
N ASP A 29 -14.02 18.70 1.18
CA ASP A 29 -12.72 18.68 1.86
C ASP A 29 -12.62 17.53 2.87
N ILE A 30 -13.71 17.23 3.59
CA ILE A 30 -13.78 16.09 4.50
C ILE A 30 -13.63 14.75 3.76
N GLU A 31 -14.26 14.61 2.58
CA GLU A 31 -14.13 13.39 1.77
C GLU A 31 -12.72 13.26 1.17
N ARG A 32 -12.07 14.37 0.83
CA ARG A 32 -10.67 14.40 0.39
C ARG A 32 -9.73 13.97 1.50
N ASP A 33 -9.86 14.55 2.69
CA ASP A 33 -9.06 14.19 3.86
C ASP A 33 -9.25 12.72 4.24
N ALA A 34 -10.51 12.25 4.22
CA ALA A 34 -10.81 10.85 4.41
C ALA A 34 -10.12 9.98 3.34
N ALA A 35 -10.16 10.35 2.06
CA ALA A 35 -9.52 9.60 0.99
C ALA A 35 -8.00 9.49 1.19
N ILE A 36 -7.34 10.55 1.65
CA ILE A 36 -5.90 10.54 2.00
C ILE A 36 -5.64 9.54 3.13
N GLN A 37 -6.41 9.60 4.22
CA GLN A 37 -6.26 8.64 5.32
C GLN A 37 -6.52 7.20 4.88
N ARG A 38 -7.51 6.98 3.98
CA ARG A 38 -7.81 5.64 3.43
C ARG A 38 -6.71 5.13 2.53
N PHE A 39 -6.10 6.01 1.74
CA PHE A 39 -4.94 5.69 0.94
C PHE A 39 -3.75 5.25 1.81
N GLU A 40 -3.45 6.00 2.88
CA GLU A 40 -2.35 5.69 3.79
C GLU A 40 -2.47 4.32 4.45
N TYR A 41 -3.64 3.99 5.03
CA TYR A 41 -3.81 2.67 5.66
C TYR A 41 -3.91 1.55 4.62
N THR A 42 -4.45 1.82 3.42
CA THR A 42 -4.55 0.82 2.35
C THR A 42 -3.16 0.46 1.84
N PHE A 43 -2.31 1.46 1.62
CA PHE A 43 -0.91 1.27 1.31
C PHE A 43 -0.23 0.42 2.40
N GLU A 44 -0.42 0.79 3.67
CA GLU A 44 0.19 0.10 4.82
C GLU A 44 -0.18 -1.39 4.88
N MET A 45 -1.47 -1.70 4.72
CA MET A 45 -1.95 -3.09 4.71
C MET A 45 -1.44 -3.86 3.48
N THR A 46 -1.40 -3.22 2.31
CA THR A 46 -0.97 -3.85 1.06
C THR A 46 0.49 -4.28 1.11
N TRP A 47 1.41 -3.39 1.51
CA TRP A 47 2.82 -3.76 1.57
C TRP A 47 3.10 -4.77 2.69
N LYS A 48 2.30 -4.78 3.78
CA LYS A 48 2.37 -5.80 4.83
C LYS A 48 1.84 -7.17 4.39
N ALA A 49 0.85 -7.22 3.49
CA ALA A 49 0.41 -8.47 2.88
C ALA A 49 1.52 -9.07 1.99
N ALA A 50 2.16 -8.24 1.16
CA ALA A 50 3.33 -8.65 0.38
C ALA A 50 4.48 -9.08 1.31
N GLN A 51 4.72 -8.35 2.41
CA GLN A 51 5.73 -8.71 3.41
C GLN A 51 5.46 -10.11 3.97
N ALA A 52 4.23 -10.38 4.41
CA ALA A 52 3.84 -11.67 4.96
C ALA A 52 4.09 -12.80 3.96
N TYR A 53 3.75 -12.61 2.68
CA TYR A 53 4.02 -13.59 1.63
C TYR A 53 5.52 -13.85 1.46
N ILE A 54 6.34 -12.81 1.30
CA ILE A 54 7.79 -12.96 1.09
C ILE A 54 8.48 -13.56 2.32
N THR A 55 8.03 -13.24 3.53
CA THR A 55 8.49 -13.88 4.77
C THR A 55 8.13 -15.36 4.83
N ASP A 56 6.92 -15.75 4.41
CA ASP A 56 6.48 -17.16 4.35
C ASP A 56 7.33 -17.97 3.35
N GLN A 57 7.86 -17.33 2.31
CA GLN A 57 8.81 -17.91 1.36
C GLN A 57 10.26 -17.97 1.87
N GLY A 58 10.56 -17.40 3.05
CA GLY A 58 11.92 -17.31 3.59
C GLY A 58 12.83 -16.31 2.87
N LEU A 59 12.24 -15.37 2.12
CA LEU A 59 12.97 -14.46 1.21
C LEU A 59 13.12 -13.04 1.74
N LEU A 60 12.80 -12.78 3.01
CA LEU A 60 12.83 -11.43 3.59
C LEU A 60 13.70 -11.32 4.84
N GLU A 61 14.66 -10.40 4.82
CA GLU A 61 15.52 -10.06 5.97
C GLU A 61 15.17 -8.71 6.62
N ALA A 62 14.34 -7.86 5.99
CA ALA A 62 14.13 -6.47 6.44
C ALA A 62 12.72 -5.90 6.20
N SER A 63 12.27 -5.02 7.11
CA SER A 63 10.89 -4.57 7.30
C SER A 63 10.59 -3.15 6.78
N SER A 64 10.84 -2.88 5.50
CA SER A 64 10.41 -1.60 4.88
C SER A 64 9.64 -1.84 3.58
N PRO A 65 8.71 -0.93 3.18
CA PRO A 65 7.97 -1.07 1.94
C PRO A 65 8.88 -1.24 0.71
N LYS A 66 9.93 -0.41 0.58
CA LYS A 66 10.88 -0.48 -0.54
C LYS A 66 11.61 -1.82 -0.60
N ASN A 67 11.99 -2.37 0.56
CA ASN A 67 12.69 -3.66 0.59
C ASN A 67 11.74 -4.81 0.25
N VAL A 68 10.50 -4.78 0.73
CA VAL A 68 9.47 -5.76 0.39
C VAL A 68 9.16 -5.74 -1.11
N ILE A 69 9.03 -4.57 -1.73
CA ILE A 69 8.79 -4.45 -3.18
C ILE A 69 9.95 -5.06 -3.97
N ARG A 70 11.20 -4.73 -3.62
CA ARG A 70 12.40 -5.31 -4.28
C ARG A 70 12.50 -6.82 -4.09
N ALA A 71 12.17 -7.33 -2.91
CA ALA A 71 12.16 -8.76 -2.66
C ALA A 71 11.04 -9.46 -3.44
N SER A 72 9.88 -8.82 -3.56
CA SER A 72 8.76 -9.31 -4.38
C SER A 72 9.12 -9.42 -5.86
N PHE A 73 9.88 -8.46 -6.40
CA PHE A 73 10.44 -8.56 -7.75
C PHE A 73 11.40 -9.75 -7.90
N LYS A 74 12.37 -9.89 -6.97
CA LYS A 74 13.33 -11.00 -6.98
C LYS A 74 12.66 -12.38 -6.87
N ALA A 75 11.54 -12.45 -6.15
CA ALA A 75 10.74 -13.65 -5.99
C ALA A 75 9.81 -13.93 -7.18
N GLY A 76 9.78 -13.07 -8.20
CA GLY A 76 8.87 -13.19 -9.34
C GLY A 76 7.40 -12.91 -9.02
N LEU A 77 7.10 -12.31 -7.84
CA LEU A 77 5.75 -11.93 -7.46
C LEU A 77 5.28 -10.68 -8.21
N PHE A 78 6.19 -9.73 -8.45
CA PHE A 78 5.92 -8.50 -9.19
C PHE A 78 6.79 -8.45 -10.45
N ASP A 79 6.21 -7.92 -11.53
CA ASP A 79 6.95 -7.52 -12.72
C ASP A 79 7.52 -6.09 -12.57
N GLU A 80 8.29 -5.65 -13.57
CA GLU A 80 8.94 -4.34 -13.57
C GLU A 80 7.93 -3.19 -13.48
N GLU A 81 6.82 -3.28 -14.22
CA GLU A 81 5.76 -2.27 -14.22
C GLU A 81 5.10 -2.14 -12.83
N THR A 82 4.80 -3.28 -12.19
CA THR A 82 4.23 -3.33 -10.84
C THR A 82 5.18 -2.74 -9.82
N VAL A 83 6.48 -3.05 -9.93
CA VAL A 83 7.51 -2.45 -9.06
C VAL A 83 7.55 -0.93 -9.23
N GLU A 84 7.56 -0.42 -10.46
CA GLU A 84 7.58 1.02 -10.71
C GLU A 84 6.35 1.72 -10.11
N LYS A 85 5.16 1.14 -10.31
CA LYS A 85 3.91 1.63 -9.71
C LYS A 85 3.98 1.64 -8.19
N PHE A 86 4.43 0.56 -7.56
CA PHE A 86 4.57 0.51 -6.10
C PHE A 86 5.62 1.50 -5.56
N MET A 87 6.72 1.72 -6.28
CA MET A 87 7.72 2.72 -5.89
C MET A 87 7.18 4.14 -5.97
N ARG A 88 6.30 4.44 -6.94
CA ARG A 88 5.53 5.70 -6.97
C ARG A 88 4.59 5.81 -5.77
N LEU A 89 3.83 4.76 -5.47
CA LEU A 89 2.93 4.72 -4.30
C LEU A 89 3.66 4.98 -2.97
N VAL A 90 4.90 4.47 -2.83
CA VAL A 90 5.73 4.79 -1.65
C VAL A 90 6.02 6.28 -1.55
N ASN A 91 6.30 6.94 -2.68
CA ASN A 91 6.56 8.38 -2.70
C ASN A 91 5.28 9.19 -2.44
N ASP A 92 4.16 8.78 -3.02
CA ASP A 92 2.85 9.41 -2.78
C ASP A 92 2.45 9.29 -1.30
N ARG A 93 2.65 8.12 -0.69
CA ARG A 93 2.41 7.95 0.76
C ARG A 93 3.36 8.79 1.62
N ASN A 94 4.60 9.03 1.18
CA ASN A 94 5.48 9.93 1.92
C ASN A 94 5.05 11.40 1.79
N SER A 95 4.43 11.79 0.66
CA SER A 95 3.97 13.16 0.45
C SER A 95 2.68 13.49 1.23
N THR A 96 1.83 12.50 1.55
CA THR A 96 0.63 12.73 2.38
C THR A 96 0.97 13.27 3.76
N VAL A 97 2.05 12.78 4.37
CA VAL A 97 2.56 13.27 5.68
C VAL A 97 3.07 14.72 5.60
N HIS A 98 3.42 15.19 4.40
CA HIS A 98 3.86 16.56 4.15
C HIS A 98 2.75 17.46 3.62
N THR A 99 1.56 16.92 3.31
CA THR A 99 0.46 17.68 2.69
C THR A 99 -0.10 18.75 3.64
N TYR A 100 0.03 18.58 4.95
CA TYR A 100 -0.39 19.56 5.97
C TYR A 100 0.78 20.32 6.61
N LYS A 101 2.01 20.21 6.07
CA LYS A 101 3.07 21.14 6.44
C LYS A 101 2.83 22.45 5.70
N GLU A 102 1.91 23.24 6.24
CA GLU A 102 1.88 24.68 5.99
C GLU A 102 3.24 25.25 6.45
N GLU A 103 4.00 25.82 5.51
CA GLU A 103 4.97 26.87 5.82
C GLU A 103 4.25 28.21 5.95
#